data_AF-A0A1A5YEL9-F1
#
_entry.id   AF-A0A1A5YEL9-F1
#
_cell.length_a   1.000
_cell.length_b   1.000
_cell.length_c   1.000
_cell.angle_alpha   90.00
_cell.angle_beta   90.00
_cell.angle_gamma   90.00
#
_symmetry.space_group_name_H-M   'P 1'
#
loop_
_entity.id
_entity.type
_entity.pdbx_description
1 polymer ?
#
loop_
_entity_poly.entity_id
_entity_poly.type
_entity_poly.pdbx_seq_one_letter_code
_entity_poly.pdbx_strand_id
1 'polypeptide(L)'
;MRNQTTTTEQYTMELSLSLEEMQEHVRNKRQLAPTFKPYDNKQAQMILDVEMYIPSHHVARVINEMIEGIPDEPLFSHYTGGGRSSYHPKLMIKVMLYGYFQKVYLCRGIEKLLHENIPAMSCLRG
;
A
#
# COMPACT_ATOMS: atom_id res chain seq x y z
N MET A 1 -79.10 -0.88 30.14
CA MET A 1 -79.20 -2.15 30.90
C MET A 1 -77.93 -2.95 30.66
N ARG A 2 -77.36 -3.49 31.75
CA ARG A 2 -76.20 -4.41 31.87
C ARG A 2 -74.79 -3.82 31.84
N ASN A 3 -74.30 -3.52 33.06
CA ASN A 3 -72.93 -3.80 33.51
C ASN A 3 -72.80 -5.35 33.62
N GLN A 4 -71.66 -6.04 33.60
CA GLN A 4 -70.42 -6.07 34.43
C GLN A 4 -69.40 -6.95 33.65
N THR A 5 -68.07 -6.88 33.80
CA THR A 5 -67.22 -7.48 34.87
C THR A 5 -65.75 -7.15 34.55
N THR A 6 -65.02 -6.41 35.40
CA THR A 6 -64.10 -6.89 36.45
C THR A 6 -62.88 -7.69 35.96
N THR A 7 -61.71 -7.08 36.02
CA THR A 7 -60.49 -7.69 36.58
C THR A 7 -59.67 -6.55 37.22
N THR A 8 -59.61 -6.60 38.54
CA THR A 8 -58.76 -5.85 39.46
C THR A 8 -57.33 -6.48 39.38
N GLU A 9 -56.18 -5.93 39.75
CA GLU A 9 -55.72 -4.92 40.71
C GLU A 9 -54.33 -4.39 40.26
N GLN A 10 -54.11 -3.08 40.45
CA GLN A 10 -52.95 -2.52 41.15
C GLN A 10 -51.54 -3.10 40.85
N TYR A 11 -50.72 -2.32 40.14
CA TYR A 11 -49.46 -1.85 40.75
C TYR A 11 -48.98 -0.55 40.11
N THR A 12 -49.26 0.53 40.83
CA THR A 12 -48.62 1.84 40.69
C THR A 12 -47.22 1.76 41.27
N MET A 13 -46.22 2.11 40.48
CA MET A 13 -45.13 2.96 40.96
C MET A 13 -44.87 4.02 39.90
N GLU A 14 -45.61 5.12 40.01
CA GLU A 14 -45.16 6.39 39.44
C GLU A 14 -44.12 6.98 40.39
N LEU A 15 -42.94 7.28 39.85
CA LEU A 15 -42.10 8.36 40.38
C LEU A 15 -42.11 9.45 39.32
N SER A 16 -43.03 10.41 39.45
CA SER A 16 -43.05 11.63 38.68
C SER A 16 -42.16 12.67 39.37
N LEU A 17 -41.29 13.33 38.61
CA LEU A 17 -40.85 14.68 38.94
C LEU A 17 -40.58 15.47 37.66
N SER A 18 -41.58 16.28 37.34
CA SER A 18 -41.55 17.63 36.78
C SER A 18 -41.04 17.83 35.34
N LEU A 19 -42.01 18.07 34.45
CA LEU A 19 -41.86 18.79 33.18
C LEU A 19 -41.28 20.19 33.42
N GLU A 20 -40.19 20.51 32.74
CA GLU A 20 -39.93 21.85 32.22
C GLU A 20 -39.36 21.70 30.81
N GLU A 21 -40.19 22.09 29.85
CA GLU A 21 -39.96 22.03 28.42
C GLU A 21 -38.86 23.04 28.02
N MET A 22 -37.67 22.55 27.69
CA MET A 22 -36.82 23.24 26.73
C MET A 22 -36.95 22.51 25.40
N GLN A 23 -37.93 22.96 24.62
CA GLN A 23 -38.15 22.57 23.24
C GLN A 23 -36.90 22.96 22.41
N GLU A 24 -35.89 22.10 22.36
CA GLU A 24 -34.86 22.22 21.36
C GLU A 24 -35.50 21.81 20.04
N HIS A 25 -35.61 22.77 19.11
CA HIS A 25 -36.16 22.53 17.79
C HIS A 25 -35.19 21.61 17.03
N VAL A 26 -35.33 20.30 17.21
CA VAL A 26 -34.48 19.29 16.58
C VAL A 26 -34.73 19.34 15.07
N ARG A 27 -33.89 20.09 14.36
CA ARG A 27 -33.90 20.16 12.91
C ARG A 27 -33.65 18.75 12.37
N ASN A 28 -34.69 18.13 11.82
CA ASN A 28 -34.61 16.80 11.22
C ASN A 28 -33.58 16.81 10.08
N LYS A 29 -32.40 16.22 10.34
CA LYS A 29 -31.32 16.13 9.36
C LYS A 29 -31.73 15.12 8.30
N ARG A 30 -32.02 15.60 7.09
CA ARG A 30 -32.27 14.73 5.92
C ARG A 30 -31.07 13.78 5.75
N GLN A 31 -31.29 12.49 5.91
CA GLN A 31 -30.29 11.47 5.58
C GLN A 31 -30.18 11.39 4.06
N LEU A 32 -29.17 12.08 3.50
CA LEU A 32 -28.82 11.94 2.10
C LEU A 32 -28.05 10.63 1.91
N ALA A 33 -28.36 9.87 0.86
CA ALA A 33 -27.59 8.67 0.53
C ALA A 33 -26.12 9.06 0.29
N PRO A 34 -25.14 8.34 0.85
CA PRO A 34 -23.73 8.65 0.62
C PRO A 34 -23.44 8.51 -0.88
N THR A 35 -23.03 9.61 -1.51
CA THR A 35 -22.61 9.61 -2.91
C THR A 35 -21.11 9.34 -2.96
N PHE A 36 -20.74 8.14 -3.39
CA PHE A 36 -19.33 7.74 -3.51
C PHE A 36 -18.71 8.31 -4.78
N LYS A 37 -17.41 8.64 -4.71
CA LYS A 37 -16.61 8.96 -5.89
C LYS A 37 -16.33 7.67 -6.69
N PRO A 38 -16.16 7.77 -8.03
CA PRO A 38 -15.77 6.62 -8.83
C PRO A 38 -14.40 6.10 -8.35
N TYR A 39 -14.34 4.81 -8.05
CA TYR A 39 -13.11 4.11 -7.68
C TYR A 39 -12.41 3.64 -8.94
N ASP A 40 -11.29 4.26 -9.27
CA ASP A 40 -10.39 3.78 -10.32
C ASP A 40 -9.08 3.31 -9.68
N ASN A 41 -8.88 2.00 -9.64
CA ASN A 41 -7.66 1.38 -9.13
C ASN A 41 -6.47 1.52 -10.09
N LYS A 42 -6.68 2.03 -11.30
CA LYS A 42 -5.66 2.19 -12.33
C LYS A 42 -5.25 3.64 -12.54
N GLN A 43 -5.62 4.54 -11.62
CA GLN A 43 -5.21 5.93 -11.70
C GLN A 43 -3.68 6.04 -11.64
N ALA A 44 -3.07 6.39 -12.78
CA ALA A 44 -1.63 6.60 -12.88
C ALA A 44 -1.24 7.83 -12.05
N GLN A 45 -0.65 7.60 -10.88
CA GLN A 45 -0.18 8.65 -9.99
C GLN A 45 1.33 8.81 -10.19
N MET A 46 1.73 9.85 -10.93
CA MET A 46 3.06 10.48 -10.97
C MET A 46 4.28 9.61 -11.36
N ILE A 47 5.33 10.25 -11.87
CA ILE A 47 6.66 9.64 -12.04
C ILE A 47 7.24 9.47 -10.64
N LEU A 48 6.99 8.32 -10.01
CA LEU A 48 7.54 8.01 -8.68
C LEU A 48 9.05 7.79 -8.78
N ASP A 49 9.79 8.52 -7.96
CA ASP A 49 11.11 8.05 -7.55
C ASP A 49 10.91 6.80 -6.69
N VAL A 50 11.53 5.70 -7.09
CA VAL A 50 11.35 4.39 -6.48
C VAL A 50 12.27 4.29 -5.27
N GLU A 51 13.36 5.07 -5.23
CA GLU A 51 14.34 5.06 -4.15
C GLU A 51 13.79 5.66 -2.86
N MET A 52 12.83 6.60 -2.95
CA MET A 52 12.23 7.24 -1.77
C MET A 52 11.42 6.26 -0.91
N TYR A 53 10.95 5.15 -1.48
CA TYR A 53 10.22 4.11 -0.76
C TYR A 53 11.13 3.08 -0.09
N ILE A 54 12.44 3.14 -0.34
CA ILE A 54 13.40 2.15 0.17
C ILE A 54 14.09 2.75 1.40
N PRO A 55 13.97 2.10 2.58
CA PRO A 55 14.65 2.54 3.79
C PRO A 55 16.15 2.67 3.60
N SER A 56 16.78 3.63 4.31
CA SER A 56 18.22 3.90 4.20
C SER A 56 19.11 2.69 4.54
N HIS A 57 18.64 1.82 5.45
CA HIS A 57 19.35 0.62 5.91
C HIS A 57 18.98 -0.65 5.12
N HIS A 58 18.28 -0.53 3.98
CA HIS A 58 17.88 -1.67 3.18
C HIS A 58 19.08 -2.23 2.38
N VAL A 59 19.13 -3.57 2.24
CA VAL A 59 20.21 -4.29 1.54
C VAL A 59 20.41 -3.80 0.10
N ALA A 60 19.33 -3.44 -0.59
CA ALA A 60 19.41 -2.90 -1.96
C ALA A 60 20.27 -1.63 -2.07
N ARG A 61 20.26 -0.74 -1.07
CA ARG A 61 21.09 0.48 -1.08
C ARG A 61 22.57 0.15 -0.88
N VAL A 62 22.87 -0.79 0.01
CA VAL A 62 24.23 -1.27 0.26
C VAL A 62 24.81 -1.92 -1.00
N ILE A 63 24.02 -2.76 -1.67
CA ILE A 63 24.40 -3.39 -2.95
C ILE A 63 24.66 -2.31 -4.01
N ASN A 64 23.80 -1.31 -4.10
CA ASN A 64 23.93 -0.22 -5.06
C ASN A 64 25.24 0.55 -4.85
N GLU A 65 25.50 1.01 -3.63
CA GLU A 65 26.71 1.74 -3.27
C GLU A 65 27.98 0.91 -3.53
N MET A 66 27.95 -0.38 -3.16
CA MET A 66 29.07 -1.30 -3.39
C MET A 66 29.42 -1.45 -4.87
N ILE A 67 28.41 -1.58 -5.74
CA ILE A 67 28.64 -1.82 -7.17
C ILE A 67 28.97 -0.52 -7.91
N GLU A 68 28.40 0.62 -7.50
CA GLU A 68 28.76 1.92 -8.07
C GLU A 68 30.19 2.32 -7.76
N GLY A 69 30.75 1.87 -6.63
CA GLY A 69 32.16 2.07 -6.30
C GLY A 69 33.16 1.30 -7.18
N ILE A 70 32.69 0.37 -8.03
CA ILE A 70 33.57 -0.42 -8.91
C ILE A 70 33.87 0.39 -10.19
N PRO A 71 35.14 0.52 -10.62
CA PRO A 71 35.48 1.16 -11.88
C PRO A 71 34.93 0.37 -13.08
N ASP A 72 34.55 1.08 -14.14
CA ASP A 72 33.87 0.49 -15.29
C ASP A 72 34.83 -0.20 -16.28
N GLU A 73 36.07 0.24 -16.33
CA GLU A 73 37.12 -0.29 -17.22
C GLU A 73 37.28 -1.82 -17.15
N PRO A 74 37.44 -2.46 -15.97
CA PRO A 74 37.56 -3.91 -15.90
C PRO A 74 36.27 -4.63 -16.35
N LEU A 75 35.11 -4.04 -16.07
CA LEU A 75 33.82 -4.64 -16.43
C LEU A 75 33.64 -4.68 -17.96
N PHE A 76 34.00 -3.61 -18.66
CA PHE A 76 33.87 -3.54 -20.11
C PHE A 76 34.96 -4.32 -20.87
N SER A 77 36.14 -4.52 -20.26
CA SER A 77 37.26 -5.23 -20.91
C SER A 77 36.91 -6.66 -21.37
N HIS A 78 35.95 -7.31 -20.70
CA HIS A 78 35.50 -8.67 -21.03
C HIS A 78 34.40 -8.73 -22.08
N TYR A 79 33.80 -7.59 -22.46
CA TYR A 79 32.75 -7.54 -23.47
C TYR A 79 33.37 -7.35 -24.86
N THR A 80 33.40 -8.40 -25.67
CA THR A 80 33.99 -8.41 -27.03
C THR A 80 33.20 -7.62 -28.08
N GLY A 81 32.10 -6.97 -27.69
CA GLY A 81 31.20 -6.25 -28.58
C GLY A 81 30.52 -7.15 -29.63
N GLY A 82 29.59 -6.56 -30.39
CA GLY A 82 28.86 -7.23 -31.48
C GLY A 82 27.47 -7.77 -31.09
N GLY A 83 26.58 -7.90 -32.08
CA GLY A 83 25.21 -8.40 -31.88
C GLY A 83 24.24 -7.36 -31.33
N ARG A 84 23.30 -7.81 -30.48
CA ARG A 84 22.28 -6.95 -29.85
C ARG A 84 22.91 -6.10 -28.74
N SER A 85 22.36 -4.90 -28.51
CA SER A 85 22.75 -4.07 -27.37
C SER A 85 22.66 -4.85 -26.06
N SER A 86 23.78 -4.90 -25.33
CA SER A 86 23.85 -5.50 -24.01
C SER A 86 23.44 -4.48 -22.94
N TYR A 87 22.90 -4.97 -21.83
CA TYR A 87 22.67 -4.14 -20.64
C TYR A 87 24.00 -3.73 -19.99
N HIS A 88 23.98 -2.68 -19.17
CA HIS A 88 25.14 -2.26 -18.41
C HIS A 88 25.60 -3.37 -17.44
N PRO A 89 26.90 -3.72 -17.38
CA PRO A 89 27.39 -4.81 -16.53
C PRO A 89 27.10 -4.54 -15.05
N LYS A 90 27.29 -3.31 -14.57
CA LYS A 90 26.90 -2.91 -13.19
C LYS A 90 25.44 -3.24 -12.88
N LEU A 91 24.52 -2.91 -13.79
CA LEU A 91 23.09 -3.19 -13.62
C LEU A 91 22.84 -4.70 -13.52
N MET A 92 23.43 -5.49 -14.41
CA MET A 92 23.30 -6.95 -14.34
C MET A 92 23.85 -7.53 -13.04
N ILE A 93 24.99 -7.03 -12.56
CA ILE A 93 25.59 -7.47 -11.29
C ILE A 93 24.68 -7.09 -10.11
N LYS A 94 24.10 -5.89 -10.08
CA LYS A 94 23.15 -5.47 -9.02
C LYS A 94 21.98 -6.43 -8.92
N VAL A 95 21.35 -6.74 -10.07
CA VAL A 95 20.20 -7.65 -10.15
C VAL A 95 20.56 -9.05 -9.68
N MET A 96 21.68 -9.60 -10.16
CA MET A 96 22.12 -10.93 -9.76
C MET A 96 22.41 -10.95 -8.26
N LEU A 97 23.22 -10.02 -7.75
CA LEU A 97 23.61 -10.00 -6.36
C LEU A 97 22.38 -9.89 -5.43
N TYR A 98 21.45 -8.98 -5.73
CA TYR A 98 20.20 -8.82 -4.99
C TYR A 98 19.35 -10.10 -4.99
N GLY A 99 19.18 -10.76 -6.14
CA GLY A 99 18.46 -12.03 -6.24
C GLY A 99 19.05 -13.11 -5.34
N TYR A 100 20.38 -13.23 -5.31
CA TYR A 100 21.08 -14.18 -4.45
C TYR A 100 20.93 -13.85 -2.96
N PHE A 101 20.96 -12.57 -2.56
CA PHE A 101 20.66 -12.16 -1.18
C PHE A 101 19.22 -12.55 -0.76
N GLN A 102 18.28 -12.49 -1.70
CA GLN A 102 16.88 -12.89 -1.47
C GLN A 102 16.66 -14.41 -1.56
N LYS A 103 17.73 -15.21 -1.77
CA LYS A 103 17.71 -16.67 -1.97
C LYS A 103 16.94 -17.11 -3.21
N VAL A 104 16.87 -16.25 -4.23
CA VAL A 104 16.25 -16.55 -5.53
C VAL A 104 17.34 -16.74 -6.57
N TYR A 105 17.60 -18.00 -6.92
CA TYR A 105 18.73 -18.38 -7.80
C TYR A 105 18.32 -18.60 -9.25
N LEU A 106 17.02 -18.85 -9.50
CA LEU A 106 16.51 -19.10 -10.84
C LEU A 106 16.29 -17.78 -11.58
N CYS A 107 16.76 -17.67 -12.82
CA CYS A 107 16.59 -16.44 -13.62
C CYS A 107 15.12 -16.00 -13.73
N ARG A 108 14.19 -16.93 -13.97
CA ARG A 108 12.74 -16.65 -14.00
C ARG A 108 12.20 -16.16 -12.65
N GLY A 109 12.80 -16.63 -11.55
CA GLY A 109 12.45 -16.16 -10.21
C GLY A 109 12.94 -14.74 -9.98
N ILE A 110 14.15 -14.42 -10.45
CA ILE A 110 14.72 -13.07 -10.38
C ILE A 110 13.89 -12.12 -11.26
N GLU A 111 13.49 -12.54 -12.46
CA GLU A 111 12.59 -11.78 -13.33
C GLU A 111 11.27 -11.44 -12.61
N LYS A 112 10.61 -12.44 -12.00
CA LYS A 112 9.40 -12.22 -11.21
C LYS A 112 9.65 -11.24 -10.05
N LEU A 113 10.77 -11.38 -9.35
CA LEU A 113 11.16 -10.50 -8.25
C LEU A 113 11.32 -9.04 -8.70
N LEU A 114 11.89 -8.80 -9.89
CA LEU A 114 12.04 -7.47 -10.47
C LEU A 114 10.70 -6.80 -10.81
N HIS A 115 9.71 -7.60 -11.22
CA HIS A 115 8.37 -7.10 -11.54
C HIS A 115 7.52 -6.80 -10.31
N GLU A 116 7.71 -7.55 -9.23
CA GLU A 116 6.83 -7.49 -8.05
C GLU A 116 7.41 -6.66 -6.90
N ASN A 117 8.74 -6.52 -6.81
CA ASN A 117 9.39 -5.97 -5.62
C ASN A 117 10.10 -4.64 -5.88
N ILE A 118 9.75 -3.61 -5.10
CA ILE A 118 10.27 -2.24 -5.23
C ILE A 118 11.81 -2.16 -5.12
N PRO A 119 12.48 -2.80 -4.13
CA PRO A 119 13.93 -2.74 -4.03
C PRO A 119 14.65 -3.58 -5.10
N ALA A 120 13.97 -4.54 -5.71
CA ALA A 120 14.51 -5.24 -6.88
C ALA A 120 14.45 -4.31 -8.11
N MET A 121 13.32 -3.61 -8.28
CA MET A 121 13.14 -2.63 -9.35
C MET A 121 14.14 -1.47 -9.27
N SER A 122 14.52 -1.01 -8.07
CA SER A 122 15.55 0.04 -7.94
C SER A 122 16.92 -0.40 -8.47
N CYS A 123 17.24 -1.70 -8.47
CA CYS A 123 18.49 -2.21 -9.02
C CYS A 123 18.60 -2.05 -10.54
N LEU A 124 17.47 -1.82 -11.23
CA LEU A 124 17.41 -1.58 -12.68
C LEU A 124 17.68 -0.13 -13.06
N ARG A 125 17.88 0.76 -12.08
CA ARG A 125 18.24 2.15 -12.33
C ARG A 125 19.75 2.33 -12.16
N GLY A 126 20.36 2.97 -13.15
CA GLY A 126 21.79 3.21 -13.29
C GLY A 126 22.04 3.98 -14.58
#